data_AF-A0A8B7YNF7-F1
#
_entry.id   AF-A0A8B7YNF7-F1
#
_cell.length_a   1.000
_cell.length_b   1.000
_cell.length_c   1.000
_cell.angle_alpha   90.00
_cell.angle_beta   90.00
_cell.angle_gamma   90.00
#
_symmetry.space_group_name_H-M   'P 1'
#
loop_
_entity.id
_entity.type
_entity.pdbx_description
1 polymer ?
#
loop_
_entity_poly.entity_id
_entity_poly.type
_entity_poly.pdbx_seq_one_letter_code
_entity_poly.pdbx_strand_id
1 'polypeptide(L)'
;MCGSPCTPNRIWSWLVHHFPPHPTDFGLSEDATLFMHSQWSIPQPVFIAYRAFLACYTFAWLIMSIVNAGQTTGLGGFFVFLTNWTYILLSFYLVISCISTSYASYRTRQCPSDGNLNKAEAAPIRQPGSNDNYPQSSSPDSESSGSVPEDISPQTTPTRLPFYFKITWVLLNVCLAFGPIISIIYWAFIFDPEFVYANQGGAYGVALTVHRHAFNTIFVYLDLAVSASPITFWHFVYPVGYGLLYMFFSLVYYWAGGTNPYIDSPAIYPSLLDWTNPGKTIGAVIAFAVVAIVFHSVAYGCYRLRMCVAGRFDMLTRAQLQARTLRNETHAGPGEEENQSTVVV
;
A
#
# COMPACT_ATOMS: atom_id res chain seq x y z
N MET A 1 48.00 9.17 21.44
CA MET A 1 46.90 8.23 21.72
C MET A 1 45.89 8.36 20.59
N CYS A 2 46.03 7.58 19.51
CA CYS A 2 45.02 7.52 18.46
C CYS A 2 43.89 6.62 18.93
N GLY A 3 42.69 7.18 19.08
CA GLY A 3 41.48 6.41 19.36
C GLY A 3 41.16 5.52 18.16
N SER A 4 41.03 4.23 18.41
CA SER A 4 40.57 3.25 17.43
C SER A 4 39.20 3.67 16.88
N PRO A 5 38.94 3.53 15.57
CA PRO A 5 37.62 3.81 15.02
C PRO A 5 36.63 2.76 15.55
N CYS A 6 35.62 3.23 16.30
CA CYS A 6 34.49 2.41 16.72
C CYS A 6 33.79 1.86 15.48
N THR A 7 33.96 0.56 15.20
CA THR A 7 33.13 -0.14 14.22
C THR A 7 31.66 0.00 14.61
N PRO A 8 30.76 0.43 13.70
CA PRO A 8 29.35 0.52 14.00
C PRO A 8 28.85 -0.83 14.50
N ASN A 9 28.16 -0.82 15.65
CA ASN A 9 27.57 -2.04 16.21
C ASN A 9 26.76 -2.76 15.12
N ARG A 10 26.97 -4.07 14.92
CA ARG A 10 26.25 -4.86 13.89
C ARG A 10 24.73 -4.69 14.00
N ILE A 11 24.22 -4.53 15.22
CA ILE A 11 22.81 -4.26 15.49
C ILE A 11 22.41 -2.88 14.96
N TRP A 12 23.23 -1.86 15.16
CA TRP A 12 22.99 -0.52 14.64
C TRP A 12 23.02 -0.48 13.12
N SER A 13 24.00 -1.14 12.49
CA SER A 13 24.05 -1.26 11.03
C SER A 13 22.85 -2.02 10.48
N TRP A 14 22.39 -3.07 11.17
CA TRP A 14 21.17 -3.80 10.80
C TRP A 14 19.92 -2.93 10.94
N LEU A 15 19.79 -2.20 12.05
CA LEU A 15 18.68 -1.29 12.32
C LEU A 15 18.62 -0.16 11.29
N VAL A 16 19.73 0.52 11.00
CA VAL A 16 19.78 1.60 9.99
C VAL A 16 19.48 1.07 8.59
N HIS A 17 19.92 -0.15 8.26
CA HIS A 17 19.62 -0.76 6.97
C HIS A 17 18.13 -1.13 6.82
N HIS A 18 17.47 -1.59 7.90
CA HIS A 18 16.07 -2.03 7.85
C HIS A 18 15.07 -0.93 8.19
N PHE A 19 15.51 0.10 8.91
CA PHE A 19 14.77 1.27 9.35
C PHE A 19 15.64 2.52 9.09
N PRO A 20 15.79 2.93 7.81
CA PRO A 20 16.60 4.09 7.48
C PRO A 20 16.08 5.33 8.22
N PRO A 21 17.00 6.23 8.64
CA PRO A 21 16.64 7.42 9.39
C PRO A 21 15.70 8.30 8.57
N HIS A 22 14.63 8.72 9.24
CA HIS A 22 13.56 9.65 8.84
C HIS A 22 13.56 10.07 7.35
N PRO A 23 12.63 9.58 6.52
CA PRO A 23 12.39 10.18 5.22
C PRO A 23 11.88 11.60 5.46
N THR A 24 12.49 12.62 4.86
CA THR A 24 12.13 14.04 5.04
C THR A 24 10.63 14.34 4.80
N ASP A 25 9.94 13.44 4.09
CA ASP A 25 8.50 13.50 3.75
C ASP A 25 7.62 12.53 4.58
N PHE A 26 8.03 12.12 5.79
CA PHE A 26 7.33 11.11 6.61
C PHE A 26 7.09 9.76 5.89
N GLY A 27 7.95 9.44 4.93
CA GLY A 27 7.83 8.24 4.12
C GLY A 27 6.79 8.32 3.01
N LEU A 28 6.36 9.53 2.58
CA LEU A 28 5.42 9.73 1.47
C LEU A 28 6.12 9.93 0.10
N SER A 29 7.32 9.38 -0.04
CA SER A 29 8.16 9.46 -1.24
C SER A 29 8.33 8.07 -1.84
N GLU A 30 7.40 7.68 -2.71
CA GLU A 30 7.45 6.43 -3.48
C GLU A 30 6.90 6.65 -4.88
N ASP A 31 7.13 5.68 -5.77
CA ASP A 31 6.57 5.69 -7.10
C ASP A 31 5.03 5.53 -7.06
N ALA A 32 4.33 6.46 -7.73
CA ALA A 32 2.88 6.48 -7.86
C ALA A 32 2.34 5.21 -8.52
N THR A 33 3.13 4.58 -9.41
CA THR A 33 2.73 3.38 -10.15
C THR A 33 2.45 2.19 -9.22
N LEU A 34 3.13 2.10 -8.08
CA LEU A 34 2.97 1.00 -7.11
C LEU A 34 1.56 0.95 -6.51
N PHE A 35 0.85 2.07 -6.45
CA PHE A 35 -0.53 2.11 -5.97
C PHE A 35 -1.55 1.65 -7.02
N MET A 36 -1.15 1.66 -8.29
CA MET A 36 -2.00 1.41 -9.46
C MET A 36 -1.92 -0.04 -9.97
N HIS A 37 -0.99 -0.84 -9.44
CA HIS A 37 -0.74 -2.19 -9.92
C HIS A 37 -0.95 -3.26 -8.84
N SER A 38 -1.26 -4.46 -9.31
CA SER A 38 -1.20 -5.68 -8.51
C SER A 38 0.27 -6.05 -8.26
N GLN A 39 0.56 -6.60 -7.08
CA GLN A 39 1.88 -7.18 -6.80
C GLN A 39 2.16 -8.42 -7.66
N TRP A 40 1.09 -9.12 -8.03
CA TRP A 40 1.10 -10.37 -8.76
C TRP A 40 0.83 -10.13 -10.24
N SER A 41 1.17 -11.10 -11.10
CA SER A 41 0.92 -11.10 -12.54
C SER A 41 -0.57 -11.26 -12.91
N ILE A 42 -1.43 -10.44 -12.32
CA ILE A 42 -2.87 -10.37 -12.58
C ILE A 42 -3.11 -9.41 -13.75
N PRO A 43 -3.88 -9.80 -14.78
CA PRO A 43 -4.23 -8.89 -15.87
C PRO A 43 -4.91 -7.62 -15.35
N GLN A 44 -4.49 -6.45 -15.83
CA GLN A 44 -4.98 -5.15 -15.33
C GLN A 44 -6.53 -5.04 -15.30
N PRO A 45 -7.30 -5.53 -16.29
CA PRO A 45 -8.76 -5.50 -16.22
C PRO A 45 -9.34 -6.32 -15.04
N VAL A 46 -8.72 -7.46 -14.71
CA VAL A 46 -9.13 -8.30 -13.59
C VAL A 46 -8.84 -7.61 -12.26
N PHE A 47 -7.68 -6.96 -12.15
CA PHE A 47 -7.34 -6.18 -10.95
C PHE A 47 -8.27 -4.97 -10.75
N ILE A 48 -8.65 -4.28 -11.83
CA ILE A 48 -9.66 -3.20 -11.78
C ILE A 48 -11.02 -3.75 -11.35
N ALA A 49 -11.45 -4.89 -11.88
CA ALA A 49 -12.72 -5.51 -11.48
C ALA A 49 -12.72 -5.88 -9.98
N TYR A 50 -11.60 -6.40 -9.47
CA TYR A 50 -11.41 -6.67 -8.04
C TYR A 50 -11.53 -5.39 -7.19
N ARG A 51 -10.83 -4.30 -7.56
CA ARG A 51 -10.91 -3.01 -6.86
C ARG A 51 -12.33 -2.43 -6.91
N ALA A 52 -13.01 -2.54 -8.06
CA ALA A 52 -14.38 -2.08 -8.24
C ALA A 52 -15.35 -2.88 -7.36
N PHE A 53 -15.18 -4.20 -7.25
CA PHE A 53 -15.97 -5.02 -6.35
C PHE A 53 -15.80 -4.56 -4.89
N LEU A 54 -14.57 -4.42 -4.41
CA LEU A 54 -14.32 -3.96 -3.04
C LEU A 54 -14.93 -2.58 -2.78
N ALA A 55 -14.69 -1.62 -3.68
CA ALA A 55 -15.20 -0.26 -3.56
C ALA A 55 -16.73 -0.20 -3.54
N CYS A 56 -17.40 -0.84 -4.52
CA CYS A 56 -18.86 -0.88 -4.59
C CYS A 56 -19.46 -1.58 -3.38
N TYR A 57 -18.86 -2.70 -2.95
CA TYR A 57 -19.34 -3.44 -1.79
C TYR A 57 -19.27 -2.59 -0.52
N THR A 58 -18.11 -2.05 -0.17
CA THR A 58 -17.98 -1.27 1.07
C THR A 58 -18.82 0.00 1.03
N PHE A 59 -18.92 0.64 -0.14
CA PHE A 59 -19.74 1.84 -0.29
C PHE A 59 -21.25 1.56 -0.15
N ALA A 60 -21.75 0.46 -0.71
CA ALA A 60 -23.13 0.04 -0.54
C ALA A 60 -23.46 -0.24 0.93
N TRP A 61 -22.60 -0.99 1.63
CA TRP A 61 -22.76 -1.27 3.06
C TRP A 61 -22.60 -0.03 3.93
N LEU A 62 -21.80 0.95 3.52
CA LEU A 62 -21.69 2.25 4.18
C LEU A 62 -23.02 3.02 4.08
N ILE A 63 -23.60 3.13 2.89
CA ILE A 63 -24.91 3.80 2.69
C ILE A 63 -25.97 3.11 3.53
N MET A 64 -26.05 1.78 3.47
CA MET A 64 -26.99 1.00 4.28
C MET A 64 -26.81 1.24 5.78
N SER A 65 -25.57 1.32 6.26
CA SER A 65 -25.28 1.60 7.67
C SER A 65 -25.72 3.01 8.08
N ILE A 66 -25.51 4.01 7.22
CA ILE A 66 -25.95 5.40 7.45
C ILE A 66 -27.48 5.48 7.47
N VAL A 67 -28.16 4.82 6.52
CA VAL A 67 -29.64 4.78 6.46
C VAL A 67 -30.21 4.14 7.72
N ASN A 68 -29.65 3.00 8.15
CA ASN A 68 -30.08 2.33 9.38
C ASN A 68 -29.85 3.20 10.62
N ALA A 69 -28.70 3.88 10.72
CA ALA A 69 -28.45 4.81 11.80
C ALA A 69 -29.41 6.00 11.78
N GLY A 70 -29.76 6.52 10.60
CA GLY A 70 -30.79 7.55 10.43
C GLY A 70 -32.14 7.15 11.00
N GLN A 71 -32.49 5.87 10.91
CA GLN A 71 -33.77 5.32 11.42
C GLN A 71 -33.72 4.94 12.91
N THR A 72 -32.56 4.55 13.43
CA THR A 72 -32.42 4.03 14.80
C THR A 72 -31.97 5.10 15.80
N THR A 73 -30.96 5.90 15.44
CA THR A 73 -30.31 6.89 16.31
C THR A 73 -30.42 8.32 15.81
N GLY A 74 -31.00 8.52 14.62
CA GLY A 74 -30.80 9.72 13.82
C GLY A 74 -29.41 9.75 13.16
N LEU A 75 -29.26 10.59 12.12
CA LEU A 75 -28.03 10.66 11.31
C LEU A 75 -26.80 11.02 12.13
N GLY A 76 -26.94 11.90 13.13
CA GLY A 76 -25.84 12.32 14.00
C GLY A 76 -25.24 11.16 14.78
N GLY A 77 -26.05 10.20 15.22
CA GLY A 77 -25.61 9.03 15.98
C GLY A 77 -24.62 8.14 15.22
N PHE A 78 -24.70 8.12 13.88
CA PHE A 78 -23.72 7.41 13.05
C PHE A 78 -22.30 7.95 13.24
N PHE A 79 -22.15 9.27 13.37
CA PHE A 79 -20.84 9.93 13.41
C PHE A 79 -20.21 9.95 14.80
N VAL A 80 -20.83 9.34 15.82
CA VAL A 80 -20.27 9.30 17.18
C VAL A 80 -19.20 8.22 17.31
N PHE A 81 -19.38 7.08 16.63
CA PHE A 81 -18.56 5.89 16.84
C PHE A 81 -17.32 5.85 15.94
N LEU A 82 -16.15 5.55 16.53
CA LEU A 82 -14.88 5.36 15.84
C LEU A 82 -14.94 4.28 14.75
N THR A 83 -15.74 3.22 14.97
CA THR A 83 -15.98 2.19 13.95
C THR A 83 -16.50 2.79 12.66
N ASN A 84 -17.48 3.70 12.76
CA ASN A 84 -18.14 4.29 11.59
C ASN A 84 -17.20 5.24 10.87
N TRP A 85 -16.41 6.04 11.59
CA TRP A 85 -15.33 6.85 11.01
C TRP A 85 -14.35 5.98 10.22
N THR A 86 -13.91 4.87 10.80
CA THR A 86 -12.94 3.99 10.15
C THR A 86 -13.54 3.29 8.92
N TYR A 87 -14.82 2.91 8.97
CA TYR A 87 -15.52 2.32 7.83
C TYR A 87 -15.73 3.33 6.69
N ILE A 88 -15.99 4.60 7.02
CA ILE A 88 -15.98 5.70 6.05
C ILE A 88 -14.60 5.79 5.38
N LEU A 89 -13.52 5.88 6.17
CA LEU A 89 -12.16 5.99 5.65
C LEU A 89 -11.77 4.82 4.76
N LEU A 90 -12.11 3.58 5.15
CA LEU A 90 -11.90 2.38 4.34
C LEU A 90 -12.64 2.48 3.00
N SER A 91 -13.91 2.89 3.03
CA SER A 91 -14.73 2.98 1.81
C SER A 91 -14.16 4.05 0.86
N PHE A 92 -13.76 5.21 1.38
CA PHE A 92 -13.11 6.24 0.58
C PHE A 92 -11.77 5.78 0.02
N TYR A 93 -10.94 5.12 0.84
CA TYR A 93 -9.68 4.54 0.40
C TYR A 93 -9.88 3.59 -0.79
N LEU A 94 -10.81 2.64 -0.70
CA LEU A 94 -11.07 1.66 -1.75
C LEU A 94 -11.63 2.32 -3.03
N VAL A 95 -12.50 3.33 -2.89
CA VAL A 95 -13.00 4.11 -4.03
C VAL A 95 -11.87 4.87 -4.73
N ILE A 96 -11.03 5.59 -3.98
CA ILE A 96 -9.91 6.35 -4.55
C ILE A 96 -8.90 5.40 -5.21
N SER A 97 -8.59 4.27 -4.58
CA SER A 97 -7.74 3.21 -5.16
C SER A 97 -8.30 2.67 -6.47
N CYS A 98 -9.61 2.42 -6.54
CA CYS A 98 -10.28 1.96 -7.76
C CYS A 98 -10.23 3.00 -8.88
N ILE A 99 -10.53 4.27 -8.57
CA ILE A 99 -10.48 5.37 -9.55
C ILE A 99 -9.05 5.55 -10.05
N SER A 100 -8.06 5.57 -9.15
CA SER A 100 -6.65 5.76 -9.50
C SER A 100 -6.12 4.64 -10.39
N THR A 101 -6.45 3.38 -10.08
CA THR A 101 -6.09 2.19 -10.87
C THR A 101 -6.73 2.23 -12.27
N SER A 102 -8.00 2.64 -12.34
CA SER A 102 -8.74 2.73 -13.61
C SER A 102 -8.20 3.84 -14.50
N TYR A 103 -7.91 5.01 -13.91
CA TYR A 103 -7.32 6.14 -14.61
C TYR A 103 -5.93 5.81 -15.17
N ALA A 104 -5.09 5.14 -14.38
CA ALA A 104 -3.78 4.68 -14.81
C ALA A 104 -3.89 3.75 -16.03
N SER A 105 -4.76 2.74 -15.96
CA SER A 105 -4.97 1.80 -17.07
C SER A 105 -5.52 2.49 -18.32
N TYR A 106 -6.36 3.52 -18.18
CA TYR A 106 -6.85 4.29 -19.31
C TYR A 106 -5.73 5.08 -19.96
N ARG A 107 -4.88 5.75 -19.18
CA ARG A 107 -3.74 6.52 -19.69
C ARG A 107 -2.71 5.65 -20.40
N THR A 108 -2.35 4.49 -19.85
CA THR A 108 -1.42 3.56 -20.51
C THR A 108 -1.92 3.09 -21.87
N ARG A 109 -3.24 2.97 -22.07
CA ARG A 109 -3.83 2.62 -23.37
C ARG A 109 -3.78 3.76 -24.39
N GLN A 110 -3.75 5.01 -23.93
CA GLN A 110 -3.76 6.19 -24.82
C GLN A 110 -2.37 6.65 -25.25
N CYS A 111 -1.35 6.42 -24.43
CA CYS A 111 0.04 6.74 -24.75
C CYS A 111 0.93 5.49 -24.66
N PRO A 112 0.93 4.61 -25.69
CA PRO A 112 1.75 3.39 -25.70
C PRO A 112 3.27 3.64 -25.78
N SER A 113 3.69 4.88 -26.04
CA SER A 113 5.05 5.25 -26.46
C SER A 113 6.14 5.20 -25.38
N ASP A 114 5.79 5.18 -24.09
CA ASP A 114 6.78 5.13 -22.99
C ASP A 114 7.26 3.70 -22.67
N GLY A 115 6.68 2.67 -23.30
CA GLY A 115 7.01 1.26 -23.05
C GLY A 115 8.34 0.76 -23.64
N ASN A 116 9.06 1.59 -24.42
CA ASN A 116 10.32 1.21 -25.06
C ASN A 116 11.58 1.57 -24.24
N LEU A 117 11.48 2.39 -23.20
CA LEU A 117 12.62 2.70 -22.33
C LEU A 117 13.02 1.48 -21.47
N ASN A 118 12.05 0.67 -21.04
CA ASN A 118 12.31 -0.53 -20.23
C ASN A 118 12.85 -1.72 -21.05
N LYS A 119 12.81 -1.65 -22.39
CA LYS A 119 13.32 -2.72 -23.27
C LYS A 119 14.81 -2.53 -23.62
N ALA A 120 15.33 -1.32 -23.47
CA ALA A 120 16.75 -1.00 -23.66
C ALA A 120 17.62 -1.45 -22.47
N GLU A 121 17.05 -1.57 -21.27
CA GLU A 121 17.78 -1.98 -20.06
C GLU A 121 17.95 -3.51 -19.93
N ALA A 122 17.38 -4.29 -20.85
CA ALA A 122 17.56 -5.74 -20.95
C ALA A 122 18.74 -6.16 -21.85
N ALA A 123 19.57 -5.21 -22.32
CA ALA A 123 20.80 -5.53 -23.03
C ALA A 123 21.87 -6.08 -22.06
N PRO A 124 22.65 -7.11 -22.44
CA PRO A 124 23.62 -7.72 -21.53
C PRO A 124 24.73 -6.73 -21.15
N ILE A 125 25.02 -6.66 -19.84
CA ILE A 125 26.14 -5.88 -19.29
C ILE A 125 27.46 -6.43 -19.86
N ARG A 126 28.13 -5.66 -20.70
CA ARG A 126 29.49 -5.94 -21.21
C ARG A 126 30.51 -5.59 -20.12
N GLN A 127 31.33 -6.55 -19.70
CA GLN A 127 32.41 -6.32 -18.73
C GLN A 127 33.56 -5.50 -19.37
N PRO A 128 34.21 -4.58 -18.64
CA PRO A 128 35.36 -3.83 -19.15
C PRO A 128 36.68 -4.50 -18.76
N GLY A 129 37.53 -4.80 -19.74
CA GLY A 129 38.96 -5.05 -19.50
C GLY A 129 39.66 -5.90 -20.56
N SER A 130 40.39 -5.26 -21.46
CA SER A 130 41.79 -5.57 -21.80
C SER A 130 42.27 -4.66 -22.94
N ASN A 131 43.37 -3.96 -22.68
CA ASN A 131 44.08 -3.07 -23.59
C ASN A 131 44.76 -3.85 -24.72
N ASP A 132 44.89 -3.24 -25.90
CA ASP A 132 46.03 -3.44 -26.78
C ASP A 132 46.37 -2.16 -27.57
N ASN A 133 47.68 -1.94 -27.73
CA ASN A 133 48.36 -0.73 -28.21
C ASN A 133 48.73 -0.77 -29.71
N TYR A 134 48.58 0.39 -30.40
CA TYR A 134 49.35 0.95 -31.56
C TYR A 134 49.46 0.17 -32.90
N PRO A 135 49.81 0.78 -34.08
CA PRO A 135 50.20 2.18 -34.33
C PRO A 135 49.53 2.93 -35.51
N GLN A 136 49.47 4.26 -35.33
CA GLN A 136 49.65 5.38 -36.27
C GLN A 136 49.81 5.10 -37.79
N SER A 137 48.92 5.69 -38.60
CA SER A 137 49.23 6.11 -39.98
C SER A 137 48.63 7.49 -40.28
N SER A 138 49.36 8.23 -41.10
CA SER A 138 49.37 9.67 -41.32
C SER A 138 48.47 10.15 -42.47
N SER A 139 47.82 11.31 -42.32
CA SER A 139 47.97 12.52 -43.19
C SER A 139 46.97 13.63 -42.81
N PRO A 140 47.24 14.91 -43.16
CA PRO A 140 46.72 16.08 -42.44
C PRO A 140 45.67 16.91 -43.22
N ASP A 141 45.18 17.94 -42.53
CA ASP A 141 44.53 19.18 -43.02
C ASP A 141 43.01 19.20 -43.24
N SER A 142 42.28 19.83 -42.30
CA SER A 142 41.56 21.10 -42.55
C SER A 142 40.78 21.56 -41.31
N GLU A 143 40.91 22.86 -41.04
CA GLU A 143 40.32 23.61 -39.93
C GLU A 143 38.80 23.73 -40.02
N SER A 144 38.09 23.65 -38.89
CA SER A 144 36.94 24.52 -38.59
C SER A 144 36.49 24.34 -37.13
N SER A 145 36.66 25.41 -36.36
CA SER A 145 36.17 25.58 -35.00
C SER A 145 34.64 25.75 -34.97
N GLY A 146 33.95 25.06 -34.06
CA GLY A 146 32.64 25.54 -33.57
C GLY A 146 31.65 24.46 -33.12
N SER A 147 31.42 24.41 -31.81
CA SER A 147 30.28 23.81 -31.09
C SER A 147 30.06 22.28 -31.19
N VAL A 148 30.54 21.58 -30.17
CA VAL A 148 30.02 20.27 -29.75
C VAL A 148 28.59 20.47 -29.23
N PRO A 149 27.57 19.71 -29.70
CA PRO A 149 26.27 19.73 -29.07
C PRO A 149 26.39 19.07 -27.69
N GLU A 150 26.02 19.83 -26.67
CA GLU A 150 25.83 19.36 -25.30
C GLU A 150 24.90 18.14 -25.32
N ASP A 151 25.39 17.01 -24.84
CA ASP A 151 24.66 15.76 -24.68
C ASP A 151 23.51 16.01 -23.69
N ILE A 152 22.30 16.25 -24.21
CA ILE A 152 21.08 16.33 -23.42
C ILE A 152 20.75 14.91 -22.96
N SER A 153 21.45 14.47 -21.92
CA SER A 153 20.93 13.50 -20.98
C SER A 153 19.57 14.02 -20.50
N PRO A 154 18.46 13.31 -20.73
CA PRO A 154 17.19 13.68 -20.12
C PRO A 154 17.35 13.50 -18.61
N GLN A 155 17.60 14.60 -17.90
CA GLN A 155 17.47 14.63 -16.46
C GLN A 155 16.01 14.28 -16.13
N THR A 156 15.78 13.03 -15.72
CA THR A 156 14.53 12.61 -15.11
C THR A 156 14.45 13.29 -13.75
N THR A 157 13.95 14.53 -13.73
CA THR A 157 13.51 15.16 -12.47
C THR A 157 12.55 14.19 -11.79
N PRO A 158 12.80 13.77 -10.53
CA PRO A 158 11.93 12.81 -9.85
C PRO A 158 10.53 13.41 -9.74
N THR A 159 9.57 12.80 -10.42
CA THR A 159 8.18 13.22 -10.41
C THR A 159 7.63 13.08 -9.00
N ARG A 160 7.34 14.21 -8.34
CA ARG A 160 6.79 14.23 -6.99
C ARG A 160 5.44 13.50 -6.95
N LEU A 161 5.28 12.56 -6.02
CA LEU A 161 4.04 11.79 -5.83
C LEU A 161 2.83 12.75 -5.68
N PRO A 162 1.81 12.66 -6.57
CA PRO A 162 0.63 13.52 -6.49
C PRO A 162 -0.07 13.44 -5.13
N PHE A 163 -0.66 14.55 -4.68
CA PHE A 163 -1.21 14.67 -3.33
C PHE A 163 -2.28 13.61 -3.00
N TYR A 164 -3.09 13.21 -3.99
CA TYR A 164 -4.16 12.23 -3.79
C TYR A 164 -3.60 10.84 -3.48
N PHE A 165 -2.43 10.46 -4.03
CA PHE A 165 -1.76 9.22 -3.63
C PHE A 165 -1.25 9.29 -2.19
N LYS A 166 -0.75 10.44 -1.76
CA LYS A 166 -0.35 10.65 -0.36
C LYS A 166 -1.53 10.45 0.58
N ILE A 167 -2.71 11.00 0.23
CA ILE A 167 -3.95 10.81 0.99
C ILE A 167 -4.32 9.32 1.02
N THR A 168 -4.37 8.65 -0.13
CA THR A 168 -4.66 7.20 -0.22
C THR A 168 -3.74 6.39 0.67
N TRP A 169 -2.47 6.76 0.74
CA TRP A 169 -1.48 6.06 1.53
C TRP A 169 -1.65 6.26 3.03
N VAL A 170 -1.96 7.49 3.45
CA VAL A 170 -2.34 7.79 4.84
C VAL A 170 -3.57 6.97 5.22
N LEU A 171 -4.61 6.96 4.39
CA LEU A 171 -5.83 6.20 4.63
C LEU A 171 -5.57 4.69 4.73
N LEU A 172 -4.73 4.13 3.86
CA LEU A 172 -4.32 2.72 3.90
C LEU A 172 -3.71 2.37 5.26
N ASN A 173 -2.74 3.14 5.73
CA ASN A 173 -2.06 2.88 6.99
C ASN A 173 -2.99 3.02 8.20
N VAL A 174 -3.90 4.01 8.18
CA VAL A 174 -4.96 4.13 9.20
C VAL A 174 -5.85 2.89 9.22
N CYS A 175 -6.35 2.46 8.06
CA CYS A 175 -7.26 1.31 7.96
C CYS A 175 -6.56 -0.01 8.35
N LEU A 176 -5.29 -0.19 7.97
CA LEU A 176 -4.51 -1.38 8.33
C LEU A 176 -4.31 -1.54 9.83
N ALA A 177 -4.11 -0.43 10.56
CA ALA A 177 -4.00 -0.50 12.01
C ALA A 177 -5.38 -0.59 12.69
N PHE A 178 -6.35 0.25 12.30
CA PHE A 178 -7.62 0.36 13.02
C PHE A 178 -8.63 -0.73 12.67
N GLY A 179 -8.59 -1.30 11.47
CA GLY A 179 -9.43 -2.44 11.09
C GLY A 179 -9.38 -3.56 12.13
N PRO A 180 -8.22 -4.21 12.37
CA PRO A 180 -8.11 -5.32 13.29
C PRO A 180 -8.37 -4.91 14.74
N ILE A 181 -7.98 -3.70 15.15
CA ILE A 181 -8.28 -3.16 16.48
C ILE A 181 -9.79 -3.09 16.70
N ILE A 182 -10.53 -2.54 15.75
CA ILE A 182 -11.99 -2.43 15.80
C ILE A 182 -12.62 -3.82 15.81
N SER A 183 -12.17 -4.74 14.96
CA SER A 183 -12.68 -6.11 14.96
C SER A 183 -12.51 -6.75 16.34
N ILE A 184 -11.29 -6.74 16.88
CA ILE A 184 -10.96 -7.43 18.13
C ILE A 184 -11.71 -6.78 19.30
N ILE A 185 -11.65 -5.45 19.42
CA ILE A 185 -12.30 -4.77 20.53
C ILE A 185 -13.81 -4.99 20.48
N TYR A 186 -14.40 -4.90 19.29
CA TYR A 186 -15.84 -5.09 19.15
C TYR A 186 -16.27 -6.49 19.55
N TRP A 187 -15.67 -7.52 18.96
CA TRP A 187 -16.08 -8.90 19.21
C TRP A 187 -15.69 -9.41 20.60
N ALA A 188 -14.62 -8.88 21.21
CA ALA A 188 -14.19 -9.28 22.54
C ALA A 188 -14.90 -8.54 23.68
N PHE A 189 -15.30 -7.27 23.48
CA PHE A 189 -15.75 -6.41 24.60
C PHE A 189 -17.07 -5.67 24.38
N ILE A 190 -17.58 -5.58 23.15
CA ILE A 190 -18.75 -4.73 22.82
C ILE A 190 -19.91 -5.53 22.24
N PHE A 191 -19.65 -6.61 21.50
CA PHE A 191 -20.69 -7.35 20.80
C PHE A 191 -21.64 -8.02 21.79
N ASP A 192 -22.89 -7.59 21.72
CA ASP A 192 -24.02 -8.19 22.39
C ASP A 192 -25.11 -8.42 21.32
N PRO A 193 -25.39 -9.70 20.95
CA PRO A 193 -26.35 -10.00 19.90
C PRO A 193 -27.78 -9.59 20.26
N GLU A 194 -28.16 -9.68 21.54
CA GLU A 194 -29.50 -9.30 22.01
C GLU A 194 -29.67 -7.79 21.93
N PHE A 195 -28.65 -7.04 22.39
CA PHE A 195 -28.64 -5.59 22.30
C PHE A 195 -28.70 -5.09 20.85
N VAL A 196 -27.89 -5.67 19.95
CA VAL A 196 -27.87 -5.28 18.53
C VAL A 196 -29.21 -5.59 17.88
N TYR A 197 -29.80 -6.74 18.16
CA TYR A 197 -31.11 -7.10 17.61
C TYR A 197 -32.20 -6.14 18.08
N ALA A 198 -32.25 -5.83 19.38
CA ALA A 198 -33.28 -4.98 19.95
C ALA A 198 -33.15 -3.50 19.54
N ASN A 199 -31.91 -2.98 19.39
CA ASN A 199 -31.68 -1.53 19.28
C ASN A 199 -31.08 -1.07 17.94
N GLN A 200 -30.61 -1.97 17.08
CA GLN A 200 -29.91 -1.60 15.84
C GLN A 200 -30.57 -2.10 14.56
N GLY A 201 -31.84 -2.51 14.62
CA GLY A 201 -32.61 -2.93 13.44
C GLY A 201 -32.68 -4.45 13.24
N GLY A 202 -32.75 -5.23 14.32
CA GLY A 202 -32.96 -6.68 14.27
C GLY A 202 -31.87 -7.43 13.51
N ALA A 203 -32.26 -8.45 12.75
CA ALA A 203 -31.35 -9.26 11.93
C ALA A 203 -30.56 -8.42 10.91
N TYR A 204 -31.18 -7.36 10.37
CA TYR A 204 -30.49 -6.44 9.46
C TYR A 204 -29.38 -5.66 10.18
N GLY A 205 -29.65 -5.17 11.38
CA GLY A 205 -28.65 -4.54 12.26
C GLY A 205 -27.47 -5.46 12.59
N VAL A 206 -27.74 -6.75 12.85
CA VAL A 206 -26.70 -7.76 13.06
C VAL A 206 -25.85 -7.94 11.80
N ALA A 207 -26.46 -8.00 10.61
CA ALA A 207 -25.72 -8.06 9.37
C ALA A 207 -24.82 -6.83 9.19
N LEU A 208 -25.35 -5.61 9.33
CA LEU A 208 -24.55 -4.38 9.25
C LEU A 208 -23.37 -4.38 10.23
N THR A 209 -23.59 -4.95 11.42
CA THR A 209 -22.59 -5.10 12.46
C THR A 209 -21.45 -5.99 12.04
N VAL A 210 -21.75 -7.18 11.50
CA VAL A 210 -20.73 -8.09 10.99
C VAL A 210 -19.90 -7.41 9.89
N HIS A 211 -20.55 -6.71 8.96
CA HIS A 211 -19.88 -6.10 7.82
C HIS A 211 -18.96 -4.95 8.23
N ARG A 212 -19.41 -4.03 9.10
CA ARG A 212 -18.58 -2.88 9.51
C ARG A 212 -17.42 -3.26 10.44
N HIS A 213 -17.55 -4.34 11.22
CA HIS A 213 -16.53 -4.74 12.19
C HIS A 213 -15.61 -5.86 11.69
N ALA A 214 -16.12 -6.89 11.00
CA ALA A 214 -15.30 -8.02 10.54
C ALA A 214 -14.73 -7.79 9.13
N PHE A 215 -15.60 -7.43 8.17
CA PHE A 215 -15.18 -7.28 6.78
C PHE A 215 -14.25 -6.09 6.54
N ASN A 216 -14.26 -5.09 7.43
CA ASN A 216 -13.30 -3.99 7.44
C ASN A 216 -11.85 -4.52 7.40
N THR A 217 -11.49 -5.37 8.38
CA THR A 217 -10.15 -5.99 8.46
C THR A 217 -9.88 -6.90 7.28
N ILE A 218 -10.87 -7.72 6.90
CA ILE A 218 -10.72 -8.66 5.80
C ILE A 218 -10.36 -7.91 4.50
N PHE A 219 -11.11 -6.87 4.15
CA PHE A 219 -10.88 -6.16 2.90
C PHE A 219 -9.58 -5.37 2.87
N VAL A 220 -9.20 -4.68 3.94
CA VAL A 220 -7.94 -3.91 3.93
C VAL A 220 -6.72 -4.83 3.89
N TYR A 221 -6.76 -6.00 4.54
CA TYR A 221 -5.66 -6.97 4.48
C TYR A 221 -5.64 -7.79 3.18
N LEU A 222 -6.80 -8.09 2.59
CA LEU A 222 -6.86 -8.64 1.24
C LEU A 222 -6.27 -7.66 0.24
N ASP A 223 -6.59 -6.37 0.37
CA ASP A 223 -6.04 -5.34 -0.50
C ASP A 223 -4.53 -5.19 -0.33
N LEU A 224 -4.03 -5.21 0.90
CA LEU A 224 -2.59 -5.25 1.18
C LEU A 224 -1.91 -6.47 0.55
N ALA A 225 -2.55 -7.64 0.58
CA ALA A 225 -1.99 -8.87 0.03
C ALA A 225 -1.91 -8.84 -1.50
N VAL A 226 -2.88 -8.21 -2.18
CA VAL A 226 -2.97 -8.20 -3.65
C VAL A 226 -2.27 -7.00 -4.28
N SER A 227 -2.41 -5.81 -3.69
CA SER A 227 -1.86 -4.57 -4.26
C SER A 227 -0.36 -4.46 -4.09
N ALA A 228 0.31 -3.74 -4.99
CA ALA A 228 1.73 -3.42 -4.88
C ALA A 228 2.03 -2.28 -3.89
N SER A 229 1.01 -1.76 -3.17
CA SER A 229 1.15 -0.58 -2.30
C SER A 229 2.22 -0.80 -1.21
N PRO A 230 3.26 0.04 -1.16
CA PRO A 230 4.33 -0.08 -0.17
C PRO A 230 3.83 0.27 1.23
N ILE A 231 4.42 -0.30 2.27
CA ILE A 231 4.19 0.10 3.67
C ILE A 231 5.56 0.33 4.31
N THR A 232 5.74 1.48 4.95
CA THR A 232 6.94 1.74 5.74
C THR A 232 6.64 1.66 7.23
N PHE A 233 7.65 1.33 8.02
CA PHE A 233 7.47 1.27 9.47
C PHE A 233 7.08 2.64 10.04
N TRP A 234 7.70 3.73 9.55
CA TRP A 234 7.45 5.10 10.00
C TRP A 234 6.02 5.59 9.81
N HIS A 235 5.23 4.93 8.96
CA HIS A 235 3.82 5.28 8.76
C HIS A 235 2.93 5.05 9.98
N PHE A 236 3.44 4.49 11.10
CA PHE A 236 2.69 4.38 12.35
C PHE A 236 2.19 5.74 12.86
N VAL A 237 2.82 6.85 12.44
CA VAL A 237 2.39 8.21 12.81
C VAL A 237 0.97 8.53 12.33
N TYR A 238 0.53 7.94 11.21
CA TYR A 238 -0.81 8.19 10.65
C TYR A 238 -1.93 7.56 11.48
N PRO A 239 -1.92 6.26 11.83
CA PRO A 239 -2.92 5.71 12.73
C PRO A 239 -2.86 6.35 14.11
N VAL A 240 -1.68 6.68 14.66
CA VAL A 240 -1.59 7.41 15.94
C VAL A 240 -2.27 8.78 15.85
N GLY A 241 -1.98 9.55 14.80
CA GLY A 241 -2.61 10.86 14.56
C GLY A 241 -4.13 10.77 14.40
N TYR A 242 -4.61 9.76 13.68
CA TYR A 242 -6.05 9.50 13.54
C TYR A 242 -6.72 9.15 14.88
N GLY A 243 -6.07 8.32 15.70
CA GLY A 243 -6.55 8.01 17.05
C GLY A 243 -6.65 9.26 17.91
N LEU A 244 -5.60 10.10 17.94
CA LEU A 244 -5.60 11.37 18.68
C LEU A 244 -6.68 12.33 18.18
N LEU A 245 -6.93 12.38 16.88
CA LEU A 245 -8.02 13.18 16.30
C LEU A 245 -9.39 12.73 16.82
N TYR A 246 -9.66 11.42 16.83
CA TYR A 246 -10.90 10.90 17.41
C TYR A 246 -10.99 11.16 18.91
N MET A 247 -9.88 11.07 19.64
CA MET A 247 -9.84 11.39 21.06
C MET A 247 -10.21 12.85 21.33
N PHE A 248 -9.65 13.78 20.55
CA PHE A 248 -10.03 15.19 20.61
C PHE A 248 -11.52 15.38 20.32
N PHE A 249 -12.04 14.76 19.25
CA PHE A 249 -13.47 14.77 18.94
C PHE A 249 -14.31 14.27 20.12
N SER A 250 -13.95 13.13 20.72
CA SER A 250 -14.73 12.52 21.81
C SER A 250 -14.77 13.40 23.06
N LEU A 251 -13.69 14.13 23.35
CA LEU A 251 -13.63 15.07 24.46
C LEU A 251 -14.55 16.25 24.20
N VAL A 252 -14.47 16.87 23.01
CA VAL A 252 -15.36 17.97 22.61
C VAL A 252 -16.82 17.51 22.63
N TYR A 253 -17.11 16.32 22.12
CA TYR A 253 -18.45 15.73 22.11
C TYR A 253 -19.03 15.60 23.51
N TYR A 254 -18.24 15.10 24.48
CA TYR A 254 -18.64 15.02 25.88
C TYR A 254 -18.93 16.42 26.48
N TRP A 255 -18.04 17.38 26.28
CA TRP A 255 -18.23 18.75 26.79
C TRP A 255 -19.42 19.47 26.16
N ALA A 256 -19.78 19.12 24.93
CA ALA A 256 -20.98 19.60 24.26
C ALA A 256 -22.28 18.92 24.75
N GLY A 257 -22.21 18.03 25.74
CA GLY A 257 -23.35 17.28 26.27
C GLY A 257 -23.76 16.07 25.42
N GLY A 258 -22.88 15.59 24.54
CA GLY A 258 -23.13 14.42 23.71
C GLY A 258 -23.26 13.13 24.53
N THR A 259 -24.20 12.27 24.14
CA THR A 259 -24.44 10.96 24.75
C THR A 259 -24.35 9.84 23.72
N ASN A 260 -24.09 8.62 24.18
CA ASN A 260 -24.20 7.43 23.34
C ASN A 260 -25.64 7.30 22.86
N PRO A 261 -25.87 7.32 21.54
CA PRO A 261 -27.22 7.41 20.99
C PRO A 261 -28.07 6.14 21.16
N TYR A 262 -27.48 5.01 21.57
CA TYR A 262 -28.22 3.77 21.80
C TYR A 262 -28.62 3.53 23.26
N ILE A 263 -27.91 4.14 24.21
CA ILE A 263 -28.12 3.90 25.66
C ILE A 263 -28.21 5.18 26.50
N ASP A 264 -28.19 6.34 25.85
CA ASP A 264 -28.24 7.67 26.48
C ASP A 264 -27.24 7.87 27.62
N SER A 265 -26.02 7.34 27.45
CA SER A 265 -24.93 7.45 28.43
C SER A 265 -23.95 8.55 28.02
N PRO A 266 -23.37 9.35 28.95
CA PRO A 266 -22.31 10.30 28.61
C PRO A 266 -21.03 9.63 28.06
N ALA A 267 -20.87 8.32 28.28
CA ALA A 267 -19.74 7.55 27.77
C ALA A 267 -20.05 6.96 26.38
N ILE A 268 -19.23 7.29 25.37
CA ILE A 268 -19.36 6.71 24.02
C ILE A 268 -19.13 5.19 24.07
N TYR A 269 -18.09 4.76 24.80
CA TYR A 269 -17.78 3.36 25.05
C TYR A 269 -17.65 3.17 26.57
N PRO A 270 -18.70 2.77 27.31
CA PRO A 270 -18.70 2.77 28.78
C PRO A 270 -17.48 2.10 29.44
N SER A 271 -16.95 1.05 28.83
CA SER A 271 -15.78 0.33 29.37
C SER A 271 -14.43 0.98 29.04
N LEU A 272 -14.35 1.80 27.99
CA LEU A 272 -13.09 2.25 27.37
C LEU A 272 -12.94 3.78 27.27
N LEU A 273 -14.04 4.49 27.00
CA LEU A 273 -14.06 5.91 26.67
C LEU A 273 -15.20 6.61 27.42
N ASP A 274 -14.88 7.02 28.65
CA ASP A 274 -15.79 7.67 29.59
C ASP A 274 -15.12 8.90 30.22
N TRP A 275 -15.44 10.07 29.70
CA TRP A 275 -14.85 11.33 30.17
C TRP A 275 -15.37 11.80 31.53
N THR A 276 -16.39 11.15 32.10
CA THR A 276 -16.75 11.35 33.52
C THR A 276 -15.67 10.78 34.45
N ASN A 277 -14.86 9.83 33.96
CA ASN A 277 -13.67 9.30 34.62
C ASN A 277 -12.41 9.56 33.77
N PRO A 278 -11.87 10.81 33.79
CA PRO A 278 -10.79 11.20 32.90
C PRO A 278 -9.50 10.42 33.14
N GLY A 279 -9.22 10.00 34.37
CA GLY A 279 -8.03 9.19 34.68
C GLY A 279 -8.04 7.84 33.97
N LYS A 280 -9.15 7.09 34.06
CA LYS A 280 -9.33 5.83 33.33
C LYS A 280 -9.26 6.04 31.82
N THR A 281 -9.92 7.07 31.32
CA THR A 281 -9.96 7.39 29.89
C THR A 281 -8.59 7.74 29.33
N ILE A 282 -7.81 8.60 30.00
CA ILE A 282 -6.44 8.92 29.57
C ILE A 282 -5.56 7.66 29.53
N GLY A 283 -5.69 6.77 30.52
CA GLY A 283 -5.01 5.47 30.52
C GLY A 283 -5.38 4.61 29.30
N ALA A 284 -6.68 4.53 28.96
CA ALA A 284 -7.16 3.83 27.79
C ALA A 284 -6.63 4.43 26.48
N VAL A 285 -6.53 5.76 26.37
CA VAL A 285 -5.95 6.46 25.21
C VAL A 285 -4.50 6.08 24.98
N ILE A 286 -3.69 6.10 26.04
CA ILE A 286 -2.27 5.75 25.95
C ILE A 286 -2.13 4.28 25.52
N ALA A 287 -2.90 3.38 26.14
CA ALA A 287 -2.93 1.97 25.75
C ALA A 287 -3.34 1.78 24.29
N PHE A 288 -4.34 2.52 23.83
CA PHE A 288 -4.83 2.46 22.46
C PHE A 288 -3.80 2.97 21.44
N ALA A 289 -3.04 4.03 21.76
CA ALA A 289 -1.95 4.51 20.92
C ALA A 289 -0.83 3.47 20.78
N VAL A 290 -0.47 2.77 21.87
CA VAL A 290 0.49 1.66 21.83
C VAL A 290 -0.05 0.52 20.96
N VAL A 291 -1.32 0.15 21.13
CA VAL A 291 -1.97 -0.90 20.33
C VAL A 291 -2.00 -0.53 18.84
N ALA A 292 -2.25 0.74 18.49
CA ALA A 292 -2.18 1.24 17.12
C ALA A 292 -0.79 1.03 16.48
N ILE A 293 0.28 1.31 17.22
CA ILE A 293 1.66 1.06 16.76
C ILE A 293 1.91 -0.44 16.58
N VAL A 294 1.43 -1.27 17.50
CA VAL A 294 1.56 -2.74 17.40
C VAL A 294 0.86 -3.26 16.14
N PHE A 295 -0.39 -2.90 15.89
CA PHE A 295 -1.10 -3.37 14.70
C PHE A 295 -0.55 -2.79 13.40
N HIS A 296 -0.05 -1.54 13.41
CA HIS A 296 0.72 -1.02 12.27
C HIS A 296 1.99 -1.84 12.02
N SER A 297 2.68 -2.27 13.07
CA SER A 297 3.86 -3.13 12.97
C SER A 297 3.51 -4.51 12.40
N VAL A 298 2.36 -5.07 12.76
CA VAL A 298 1.83 -6.31 12.16
C VAL A 298 1.55 -6.11 10.67
N ALA A 299 0.90 -5.01 10.29
CA ALA A 299 0.65 -4.69 8.89
C ALA A 299 1.96 -4.53 8.09
N TYR A 300 2.98 -3.89 8.66
CA TYR A 300 4.32 -3.83 8.09
C TYR A 300 4.93 -5.23 7.94
N GLY A 301 4.78 -6.10 8.94
CA GLY A 301 5.20 -7.51 8.85
C GLY A 301 4.52 -8.26 7.70
N CYS A 302 3.21 -8.09 7.52
CA CYS A 302 2.46 -8.65 6.39
C CYS A 302 2.96 -8.12 5.04
N TYR A 303 3.27 -6.83 4.95
CA TYR A 303 3.89 -6.22 3.77
C TYR A 303 5.25 -6.87 3.47
N ARG A 304 6.13 -7.03 4.47
CA ARG A 304 7.43 -7.69 4.29
C ARG A 304 7.29 -9.15 3.86
N LEU A 305 6.31 -9.87 4.41
CA LEU A 305 5.99 -11.23 3.99
C LEU A 305 5.55 -11.27 2.52
N ARG A 306 4.63 -10.39 2.11
CA ARG A 306 4.18 -10.25 0.70
C ARG A 306 5.37 -10.06 -0.24
N MET A 307 6.31 -9.20 0.13
CA MET A 307 7.50 -8.92 -0.68
C MET A 307 8.46 -10.11 -0.75
N CYS A 308 8.66 -10.83 0.35
CA CYS A 308 9.45 -12.05 0.36
C CYS A 308 8.83 -13.13 -0.54
N VAL A 309 7.51 -13.31 -0.48
CA VAL A 309 6.78 -14.26 -1.31
C VAL A 309 6.87 -13.89 -2.79
N ALA A 310 6.61 -12.63 -3.14
CA ALA A 310 6.72 -12.14 -4.51
C ALA A 310 8.13 -12.34 -5.09
N GLY A 311 9.17 -11.97 -4.34
CA GLY A 311 10.56 -12.16 -4.78
C GLY A 311 10.92 -13.63 -5.02
N ARG A 312 10.40 -14.56 -4.21
CA ARG A 312 10.60 -16.01 -4.45
C ARG A 312 9.89 -16.48 -5.71
N PHE A 313 8.67 -16.04 -5.97
CA PHE A 313 7.95 -16.37 -7.20
C PHE A 313 8.70 -15.89 -8.44
N ASP A 314 9.18 -14.63 -8.44
CA ASP A 314 9.92 -14.07 -9.56
C ASP A 314 11.22 -14.85 -9.86
N MET A 315 11.96 -15.24 -8.83
CA MET A 315 13.16 -16.08 -8.99
C MET A 315 12.82 -17.44 -9.62
N LEU A 316 11.76 -18.12 -9.15
CA LEU A 316 11.34 -19.41 -9.70
C LEU A 316 10.89 -19.29 -11.16
N THR A 317 10.14 -18.25 -11.51
CA THR A 317 9.72 -18.01 -12.89
C THR A 317 10.91 -17.76 -13.81
N ARG A 318 11.90 -16.96 -13.38
CA ARG A 318 13.12 -16.72 -14.16
C ARG A 318 13.94 -18.00 -14.37
N ALA A 319 14.10 -18.81 -13.33
CA ALA A 319 14.81 -20.09 -13.43
C ALA A 319 14.11 -21.07 -14.40
N GLN A 320 12.78 -21.14 -14.37
CA GLN A 320 12.00 -21.97 -15.30
C GLN A 320 12.12 -21.48 -16.75
N LEU A 321 12.11 -20.16 -16.98
CA LEU A 321 12.29 -19.58 -18.31
C LEU A 321 13.68 -19.90 -18.86
N GLN A 322 14.73 -19.71 -18.06
CA GLN A 322 16.11 -20.05 -18.45
C GLN A 322 16.26 -21.54 -18.79
N ALA A 323 15.68 -22.44 -17.98
CA ALA A 323 15.71 -23.88 -18.24
C ALA A 323 14.96 -24.26 -19.54
N ARG A 324 13.88 -23.55 -19.88
CA ARG A 324 13.14 -23.73 -21.15
C ARG A 324 13.95 -23.24 -22.35
N THR A 325 14.59 -22.07 -22.24
CA THR A 325 15.44 -21.52 -23.31
C THR A 325 16.60 -22.46 -23.62
N LEU A 326 17.33 -22.93 -22.59
CA LEU A 326 18.42 -23.89 -22.75
C LEU A 326 17.95 -25.20 -23.39
N ARG A 327 16.78 -25.73 -22.98
CA ARG A 327 16.19 -26.92 -23.59
C ARG A 327 15.88 -26.71 -25.08
N ASN A 328 15.31 -25.56 -25.44
CA ASN A 328 14.99 -25.25 -26.83
C ASN A 328 16.25 -25.09 -27.69
N GLU A 329 17.32 -24.49 -27.15
CA GLU A 329 18.62 -24.40 -27.83
C GLU A 329 19.26 -25.77 -28.03
N THR A 330 19.18 -26.67 -27.04
CA THR A 330 19.70 -28.05 -27.19
C THR A 330 18.92 -28.88 -28.20
N HIS A 331 17.62 -28.65 -28.37
CA HIS A 331 16.83 -29.31 -29.41
C HIS A 331 16.98 -28.68 -30.80
N ALA A 332 17.47 -27.45 -30.89
CA ALA A 332 17.74 -26.74 -32.13
C ALA A 332 19.20 -26.92 -32.64
N GLY A 333 19.96 -27.89 -32.11
CA GLY A 333 21.32 -28.22 -32.55
C GLY A 333 21.41 -28.68 -34.02
N PRO A 334 22.58 -28.54 -34.67
CA PRO A 334 22.72 -28.33 -36.11
C PRO A 334 22.40 -29.59 -36.92
N GLY A 335 21.36 -29.52 -37.75
CA GLY A 335 20.97 -30.62 -38.61
C GLY A 335 19.90 -30.22 -39.61
N GLU A 336 20.12 -29.14 -40.36
CA GLU A 336 19.37 -28.85 -41.61
C GLU A 336 20.07 -27.73 -42.43
N GLU A 337 21.39 -27.84 -42.62
CA GLU A 337 22.15 -27.04 -43.60
C GLU A 337 23.09 -27.95 -44.41
N GLU A 338 22.58 -29.04 -45.00
CA GLU A 338 23.36 -29.78 -46.01
C GLU A 338 22.44 -30.61 -46.94
N ASN A 339 21.83 -29.97 -47.94
CA ASN A 339 21.74 -30.47 -49.34
C ASN A 339 20.79 -29.60 -50.20
N GLN A 340 21.29 -28.47 -50.70
CA GLN A 340 20.79 -27.91 -51.97
C GLN A 340 21.99 -27.41 -52.78
N SER A 341 22.77 -28.36 -53.29
CA SER A 341 23.68 -28.15 -54.41
C SER A 341 23.73 -29.44 -55.22
N THR A 342 23.72 -29.31 -56.55
CA THR A 342 23.63 -30.37 -57.59
C THR A 342 22.17 -30.82 -57.83
N VAL A 343 21.54 -30.59 -58.99
CA VAL A 343 21.97 -30.95 -60.35
C VAL A 343 21.54 -29.88 -61.37
N VAL A 344 22.54 -29.34 -62.07
CA VAL A 344 22.43 -28.86 -63.45
C VAL A 344 22.64 -30.10 -64.34
N VAL A 345 21.64 -30.47 -65.15
CA VAL A 345 21.72 -30.84 -66.58
C VAL A 345 20.31 -30.76 -67.14
#